data_AF-A0AAV0MFF4-F1
#
_entry.id   AF-A0AAV0MFF4-F1
#
_cell.length_a   1.000
_cell.length_b   1.000
_cell.length_c   1.000
_cell.angle_alpha   90.00
_cell.angle_beta   90.00
_cell.angle_gamma   90.00
#
_symmetry.space_group_name_H-M   'P 1'
#
loop_
_entity.id
_entity.type
_entity.pdbx_description
1 polymer ?
#
loop_
_entity_poly.entity_id
_entity_poly.type
_entity_poly.pdbx_seq_one_letter_code
_entity_poly.pdbx_strand_id
1 'polypeptide(L)'
;MLKLWGSPEAVCRCGLFHSTYSNAYVSLALFPHTESSRAQLRAHLGPDAERLVHFFCSVPRQKLVFGRILMGYDSAGQIVEHLAASQLSLRNARERIVVDGGGESEAWREKLNSIVPEGGVTVENIKTGEEFTLPRRIVALLLLFTLADFADELFSFQDELYENLDGRLDFSGNSATPLWPGAGKPGLWVNLISRIAAIYNLLVREEEIFMEERRRSGGISVDKERDEDIELVVPPIFNGCTKIVDAGDQIIARDTYWEAVCGNASQNNDCNDDKLDKVEELLVKSLEKNPFLGDPHLVLAQVYLAKGRFEAAEVAAEKGLKLLLEWGTAWDKRVSWEGWVAWGRVLVMKAKEKSWPKTSWGIRSLRLIR
;
A
#
# COMPACT_ATOMS: atom_id res chain seq x y z
N MET A 1 -7.18 -7.27 -1.25
CA MET A 1 -6.44 -6.13 -1.85
C MET A 1 -6.12 -6.34 -3.34
N LEU A 2 -5.18 -7.21 -3.73
CA LEU A 2 -4.72 -7.37 -5.13
C LEU A 2 -5.86 -7.54 -6.16
N LYS A 3 -6.90 -8.30 -5.82
CA LYS A 3 -8.09 -8.46 -6.68
C LYS A 3 -8.84 -7.14 -6.91
N LEU A 4 -8.93 -6.28 -5.89
CA LEU A 4 -9.55 -4.95 -6.00
C LEU A 4 -8.69 -4.00 -6.85
N TRP A 5 -7.37 -4.20 -6.88
CA TRP A 5 -6.46 -3.47 -7.74
C TRP A 5 -6.43 -3.98 -9.19
N GLY A 6 -7.22 -5.01 -9.50
CA GLY A 6 -7.29 -5.58 -10.85
C GLY A 6 -6.11 -6.46 -11.22
N SER A 7 -5.29 -6.92 -10.27
CA SER A 7 -4.14 -7.77 -10.57
C SER A 7 -4.54 -9.10 -11.24
N PRO A 8 -3.67 -9.70 -12.08
CA PRO A 8 -3.91 -11.00 -12.69
C PRO A 8 -4.23 -12.09 -11.66
N GLU A 9 -4.98 -13.11 -12.06
CA GLU A 9 -5.43 -14.18 -11.16
C GLU A 9 -4.25 -14.93 -10.51
N ALA A 10 -3.17 -15.19 -11.25
CA ALA A 10 -1.96 -15.80 -10.70
C ALA A 10 -1.30 -14.94 -9.62
N VAL A 11 -1.28 -13.61 -9.82
CA VAL A 11 -0.77 -12.63 -8.84
C VAL A 11 -1.68 -12.60 -7.60
N CYS A 12 -3.00 -12.60 -7.79
CA CYS A 12 -3.95 -12.66 -6.68
C CYS A 12 -3.79 -13.93 -5.83
N ARG A 13 -3.67 -15.10 -6.48
CA ARG A 13 -3.43 -16.38 -5.80
C ARG A 13 -2.09 -16.39 -5.09
N CYS A 14 -1.04 -15.86 -5.72
CA CYS A 14 0.25 -15.68 -5.05
C CYS A 14 0.08 -14.86 -3.77
N GLY A 15 -0.59 -13.71 -3.82
CA GLY A 15 -0.85 -12.91 -2.62
C GLY A 15 -1.60 -13.64 -1.49
N LEU A 16 -2.41 -14.65 -1.77
CA LEU A 16 -3.06 -15.47 -0.74
C LEU A 16 -2.13 -16.56 -0.16
N PHE A 17 -1.18 -17.04 -0.95
CA PHE A 17 -0.30 -18.18 -0.62
C PHE A 17 1.17 -17.78 -0.44
N HIS A 18 1.51 -16.49 -0.44
CA HIS A 18 2.89 -15.99 -0.55
C HIS A 18 3.80 -16.39 0.64
N SER A 19 3.25 -16.89 1.74
CA SER A 19 3.99 -17.31 2.94
C SER A 19 3.98 -18.83 3.18
N THR A 20 3.41 -19.64 2.28
CA THR A 20 3.14 -21.06 2.55
C THR A 20 4.37 -21.94 2.76
N TYR A 21 5.51 -21.56 2.17
CA TYR A 21 6.75 -22.32 2.35
C TYR A 21 7.63 -21.81 3.49
N SER A 22 7.15 -20.91 4.36
CA SER A 22 7.98 -20.00 5.16
C SER A 22 8.79 -19.04 4.26
N ASN A 23 9.00 -17.81 4.73
CA ASN A 23 9.63 -16.73 3.96
C ASN A 23 10.66 -15.97 4.81
N ALA A 24 11.20 -14.87 4.27
CA ALA A 24 12.20 -14.04 4.94
C ALA A 24 11.76 -13.43 6.30
N TYR A 25 10.47 -13.43 6.61
CA TYR A 25 9.89 -12.82 7.83
C TYR A 25 9.22 -13.83 8.76
N VAL A 26 8.76 -14.97 8.24
CA VAL A 26 7.96 -15.95 8.99
C VAL A 26 8.60 -17.33 8.94
N SER A 27 8.97 -17.85 10.10
CA SER A 27 9.57 -19.19 10.27
C SER A 27 8.57 -20.34 10.19
N LEU A 28 7.25 -20.06 10.27
CA LEU A 28 6.21 -21.09 10.20
C LEU A 28 5.93 -21.45 8.73
N ALA A 29 6.29 -22.66 8.33
CA ALA A 29 5.94 -23.20 7.01
C ALA A 29 4.65 -24.02 7.10
N LEU A 30 3.68 -23.73 6.25
CA LEU A 30 2.49 -24.60 6.06
C LEU A 30 2.85 -25.84 5.24
N PHE A 31 3.82 -25.70 4.33
CA PHE A 31 4.34 -26.78 3.50
C PHE A 31 5.86 -26.80 3.55
N PRO A 32 6.50 -27.97 3.71
CA PRO A 32 7.95 -28.05 3.58
C PRO A 32 8.36 -27.69 2.15
N HIS A 33 9.50 -27.01 1.98
CA HIS A 33 9.97 -26.55 0.67
C HIS A 33 10.65 -27.69 -0.10
N THR A 34 9.85 -28.69 -0.49
CA THR A 34 10.27 -29.88 -1.26
C THR A 34 9.54 -29.91 -2.60
N GLU A 35 10.08 -30.63 -3.60
CA GLU A 35 9.40 -30.72 -4.90
C GLU A 35 8.02 -31.37 -4.81
N SER A 36 7.81 -32.31 -3.87
CA SER A 36 6.48 -32.90 -3.64
C SER A 36 5.45 -31.84 -3.21
N SER A 37 5.82 -30.97 -2.26
CA SER A 37 4.94 -29.88 -1.82
C SER A 37 4.71 -28.85 -2.92
N ARG A 38 5.75 -28.56 -3.70
CA ARG A 38 5.65 -27.65 -4.84
C ARG A 38 4.71 -28.19 -5.91
N ALA A 39 4.83 -29.47 -6.26
CA ALA A 39 3.93 -30.13 -7.20
C ALA A 39 2.46 -30.11 -6.70
N GLN A 40 2.24 -30.30 -5.39
CA GLN A 40 0.92 -30.20 -4.80
C GLN A 40 0.34 -28.78 -4.89
N LEU A 41 1.10 -27.75 -4.49
CA LEU A 41 0.65 -26.36 -4.62
C LEU A 41 0.41 -25.97 -6.07
N ARG A 42 1.27 -26.42 -6.99
CA ARG A 42 1.15 -26.21 -8.43
C ARG A 42 -0.16 -26.77 -8.98
N ALA A 43 -0.57 -27.95 -8.53
CA ALA A 43 -1.83 -28.57 -8.92
C ALA A 43 -3.06 -27.78 -8.44
N HIS A 44 -2.98 -27.10 -7.29
CA HIS A 44 -4.09 -26.32 -6.74
C HIS A 44 -4.13 -24.87 -7.25
N LEU A 45 -2.98 -24.21 -7.35
CA LEU A 45 -2.88 -22.78 -7.68
C LEU A 45 -2.70 -22.53 -9.18
N GLY A 46 -2.14 -23.51 -9.89
CA GLY A 46 -1.60 -23.35 -11.24
C GLY A 46 -0.09 -23.08 -11.23
N PRO A 47 0.61 -23.37 -12.36
CA PRO A 47 2.06 -23.22 -12.50
C PRO A 47 2.56 -21.80 -12.25
N ASP A 48 1.88 -20.80 -12.80
CA ASP A 48 2.35 -19.42 -12.72
C ASP A 48 2.24 -18.88 -11.29
N ALA A 49 1.14 -19.18 -10.60
CA ALA A 49 0.93 -18.77 -9.22
C ALA A 49 1.93 -19.45 -8.27
N GLU A 50 2.16 -20.77 -8.40
CA GLU A 50 3.13 -21.47 -7.55
C GLU A 50 4.55 -20.96 -7.77
N ARG A 51 4.92 -20.66 -9.02
CA ARG A 51 6.23 -20.08 -9.35
C ARG A 51 6.43 -18.73 -8.66
N LEU A 52 5.42 -17.85 -8.67
CA LEU A 52 5.47 -16.57 -7.95
C LEU A 52 5.58 -16.77 -6.43
N VAL A 53 4.80 -17.70 -5.86
CA VAL A 53 4.89 -18.05 -4.42
C VAL A 53 6.30 -18.55 -4.07
N HIS A 54 6.87 -19.39 -4.91
CA HIS A 54 8.22 -19.90 -4.74
C HIS A 54 9.24 -18.76 -4.70
N PHE A 55 9.22 -17.84 -5.67
CA PHE A 55 10.10 -16.66 -5.64
C PHE A 55 9.91 -15.85 -4.36
N PHE A 56 8.66 -15.57 -4.00
CA PHE A 56 8.36 -14.79 -2.80
C PHE A 56 8.94 -15.41 -1.52
N CYS A 57 8.90 -16.74 -1.42
CA CYS A 57 9.45 -17.49 -0.28
C CYS A 57 10.98 -17.70 -0.35
N SER A 58 11.63 -17.41 -1.48
CA SER A 58 13.06 -17.66 -1.69
C SER A 58 13.89 -16.38 -1.77
N VAL A 59 13.28 -15.23 -2.08
CA VAL A 59 13.98 -13.95 -2.22
C VAL A 59 14.21 -13.29 -0.84
N PRO A 60 15.41 -12.72 -0.58
CA PRO A 60 15.68 -11.92 0.61
C PRO A 60 15.00 -10.56 0.47
N ARG A 61 13.67 -10.52 0.62
CA ARG A 61 12.83 -9.32 0.39
C ARG A 61 13.35 -8.09 1.14
N GLN A 62 13.76 -8.26 2.39
CA GLN A 62 14.30 -7.14 3.18
C GLN A 62 15.55 -6.52 2.52
N LYS A 63 16.52 -7.36 2.13
CA LYS A 63 17.77 -6.92 1.46
C LYS A 63 17.47 -6.30 0.09
N LEU A 64 16.55 -6.87 -0.68
CA LEU A 64 16.19 -6.38 -2.02
C LEU A 64 15.41 -5.06 -1.97
N VAL A 65 14.31 -5.01 -1.23
CA VAL A 65 13.41 -3.85 -1.20
C VAL A 65 14.03 -2.68 -0.45
N PHE A 66 14.57 -2.92 0.74
CA PHE A 66 15.12 -1.86 1.58
C PHE A 66 16.58 -1.59 1.24
N GLY A 67 17.42 -2.64 1.32
CA GLY A 67 18.87 -2.53 1.16
C GLY A 67 19.35 -2.16 -0.25
N ARG A 68 18.50 -2.32 -1.27
CA ARG A 68 18.84 -2.00 -2.66
C ARG A 68 17.88 -0.99 -3.29
N ILE A 69 16.59 -1.28 -3.32
CA ILE A 69 15.64 -0.47 -4.10
C ILE A 69 15.38 0.88 -3.43
N LEU A 70 14.97 0.89 -2.16
CA LEU A 70 14.70 2.14 -1.44
C LEU A 70 15.96 2.94 -1.15
N MET A 71 17.04 2.28 -0.67
CA MET A 71 18.35 2.91 -0.47
C MET A 71 18.99 3.39 -1.77
N GLY A 72 18.55 2.86 -2.93
CA GLY A 72 19.01 3.29 -4.23
C GLY A 72 18.59 4.72 -4.59
N TYR A 73 17.57 5.29 -3.93
CA TYR A 73 17.13 6.68 -4.10
C TYR A 73 17.58 7.56 -2.93
N ASP A 74 18.10 8.74 -3.25
CA ASP A 74 18.74 9.62 -2.27
C ASP A 74 17.71 10.36 -1.41
N SER A 75 16.53 10.63 -1.97
CA SER A 75 15.43 11.28 -1.26
C SER A 75 14.07 11.00 -1.89
N ALA A 76 12.99 11.26 -1.14
CA ALA A 76 11.63 11.28 -1.69
C ALA A 76 11.47 12.32 -2.81
N GLY A 77 12.17 13.46 -2.73
CA GLY A 77 12.15 14.49 -3.76
C GLY A 77 12.65 13.98 -5.11
N GLN A 78 13.76 13.24 -5.12
CA GLN A 78 14.30 12.61 -6.34
C GLN A 78 13.28 11.64 -6.97
N ILE A 79 12.56 10.85 -6.16
CA ILE A 79 11.52 9.94 -6.67
C ILE A 79 10.38 10.74 -7.34
N VAL A 80 9.95 11.85 -6.73
CA VAL A 80 8.90 12.72 -7.29
C VAL A 80 9.33 13.36 -8.61
N GLU A 81 10.57 13.84 -8.70
CA GLU A 81 11.14 14.38 -9.94
C GLU A 81 11.17 13.31 -11.05
N HIS A 82 11.62 12.10 -10.71
CA HIS A 82 11.66 10.97 -11.65
C HIS A 82 10.25 10.53 -12.09
N LEU A 83 9.25 10.61 -11.21
CA LEU A 83 7.85 10.38 -11.56
C LEU A 83 7.31 11.43 -12.54
N ALA A 84 7.71 12.69 -12.40
CA ALA A 84 7.32 13.73 -13.34
C ALA A 84 7.97 13.51 -14.72
N ALA A 85 9.27 13.21 -14.73
CA ALA A 85 10.03 12.93 -15.95
C ALA A 85 9.49 11.70 -16.70
N SER A 86 9.34 10.56 -16.02
CA SER A 86 8.82 9.32 -16.62
C SER A 86 7.41 9.46 -17.22
N GLN A 87 6.57 10.35 -16.70
CA GLN A 87 5.25 10.61 -17.27
C GLN A 87 5.34 11.32 -18.64
N LEU A 88 6.38 12.13 -18.86
CA LEU A 88 6.65 12.72 -20.17
C LEU A 88 7.18 11.65 -21.13
N SER A 89 8.16 10.84 -20.70
CA SER A 89 8.75 9.76 -21.49
C SER A 89 7.70 8.74 -21.94
N LEU A 90 6.80 8.34 -21.03
CA LEU A 90 5.71 7.41 -21.34
C LEU A 90 4.76 7.99 -22.39
N ARG A 91 4.41 9.28 -22.30
CA ARG A 91 3.56 9.94 -23.31
C ARG A 91 4.23 9.94 -24.68
N ASN A 92 5.51 10.31 -24.76
CA ASN A 92 6.28 10.27 -26.01
C ASN A 92 6.35 8.84 -26.60
N ALA A 93 6.54 7.84 -25.74
CA ALA A 93 6.55 6.42 -26.12
C ALA A 93 5.18 5.90 -26.58
N ARG A 94 4.05 6.49 -26.15
CA ARG A 94 2.72 6.13 -26.68
C ARG A 94 2.37 6.88 -27.96
N GLU A 95 2.69 8.17 -28.02
CA GLU A 95 2.26 9.08 -29.10
C GLU A 95 3.17 9.03 -30.34
N ARG A 96 4.23 8.21 -30.32
CA ARG A 96 5.21 8.10 -31.43
C ARG A 96 5.89 9.42 -31.77
N ILE A 97 5.99 10.32 -30.78
CA ILE A 97 6.78 11.53 -30.92
C ILE A 97 8.24 11.09 -30.94
N VAL A 98 8.86 11.18 -32.12
CA VAL A 98 10.31 11.10 -32.26
C VAL A 98 10.85 12.37 -31.63
N VAL A 99 11.41 12.27 -30.44
CA VAL A 99 12.19 13.37 -29.88
C VAL A 99 13.52 13.33 -30.64
N ASP A 100 13.70 14.25 -31.59
CA ASP A 100 14.99 14.53 -32.23
C ASP A 100 15.93 15.09 -31.15
N GLY A 101 16.55 14.17 -30.43
CA GLY A 101 17.44 14.38 -29.30
C GLY A 101 18.13 13.07 -29.00
N GLY A 102 18.78 12.50 -30.02
CA GLY A 102 19.45 11.22 -29.93
C GLY A 102 20.54 11.22 -28.84
N GLY A 103 20.42 10.28 -27.91
CA GLY A 103 21.56 9.74 -27.17
C GLY A 103 21.80 10.24 -25.75
N GLU A 104 21.04 11.20 -25.22
CA GLU A 104 21.11 11.49 -23.78
C GLU A 104 20.19 10.54 -23.02
N SER A 105 20.82 9.60 -22.34
CA SER A 105 20.17 8.64 -21.47
C SER A 105 19.47 9.39 -20.33
N GLU A 106 18.15 9.24 -20.22
CA GLU A 106 17.33 10.00 -19.28
C GLU A 106 17.74 9.68 -17.84
N ALA A 107 18.11 10.71 -17.05
CA ALA A 107 18.64 10.54 -15.70
C ALA A 107 17.77 9.64 -14.80
N TRP A 108 16.43 9.69 -14.96
CA TRP A 108 15.53 8.84 -14.20
C TRP A 108 15.60 7.36 -14.60
N ARG A 109 15.78 7.08 -15.90
CA ARG A 109 15.98 5.73 -16.44
C ARG A 109 17.35 5.20 -16.02
N GLU A 110 18.40 6.02 -16.10
CA GLU A 110 19.75 5.65 -15.61
C GLU A 110 19.72 5.26 -14.15
N LYS A 111 19.12 6.11 -13.30
CA LYS A 111 18.99 5.83 -11.87
C LYS A 111 18.22 4.54 -11.65
N LEU A 112 17.05 4.39 -12.28
CA LEU A 112 16.24 3.17 -12.13
C LEU A 112 16.98 1.92 -12.61
N ASN A 113 17.67 1.98 -13.74
CA ASN A 113 18.45 0.88 -14.31
C ASN A 113 19.68 0.54 -13.47
N SER A 114 20.29 1.51 -12.77
CA SER A 114 21.38 1.24 -11.83
C SER A 114 20.91 0.43 -10.61
N ILE A 115 19.64 0.60 -10.22
CA ILE A 115 19.02 -0.08 -9.08
C ILE A 115 18.43 -1.43 -9.51
N VAL A 116 17.61 -1.43 -10.56
CA VAL A 116 16.93 -2.60 -11.13
C VAL A 116 17.23 -2.69 -12.64
N PRO A 117 18.34 -3.34 -13.02
CA PRO A 117 18.77 -3.45 -14.41
C PRO A 117 17.75 -4.12 -15.32
N GLU A 118 17.96 -3.96 -16.62
CA GLU A 118 17.06 -4.49 -17.65
C GLU A 118 16.96 -6.00 -17.60
N GLY A 119 18.10 -6.69 -17.46
CA GLY A 119 18.16 -8.14 -17.29
C GLY A 119 17.70 -8.64 -15.92
N GLY A 120 17.29 -7.74 -15.01
CA GLY A 120 16.87 -8.09 -13.66
C GLY A 120 17.96 -7.95 -12.60
N VAL A 121 17.70 -8.53 -11.43
CA VAL A 121 18.57 -8.43 -10.25
C VAL A 121 18.94 -9.82 -9.76
N THR A 122 20.24 -10.09 -9.64
CA THR A 122 20.76 -11.29 -9.00
C THR A 122 20.60 -11.21 -7.49
N VAL A 123 20.02 -12.25 -6.88
CA VAL A 123 19.86 -12.40 -5.44
C VAL A 123 20.26 -13.81 -5.00
N GLU A 124 20.60 -13.96 -3.72
CA GLU A 124 20.87 -15.24 -3.09
C GLU A 124 19.58 -15.82 -2.51
N ASN A 125 19.31 -17.10 -2.74
CA ASN A 125 18.20 -17.81 -2.12
C ASN A 125 18.36 -17.86 -0.60
N ILE A 126 17.33 -17.43 0.15
CA ILE A 126 17.41 -17.33 1.62
C ILE A 126 17.63 -18.67 2.35
N LYS A 127 17.35 -19.81 1.69
CA LYS A 127 17.49 -21.15 2.26
C LYS A 127 18.74 -21.87 1.77
N THR A 128 19.01 -21.80 0.47
CA THR A 128 20.12 -22.57 -0.15
C THR A 128 21.39 -21.76 -0.32
N GLY A 129 21.32 -20.42 -0.30
CA GLY A 129 22.43 -19.53 -0.64
C GLY A 129 22.78 -19.49 -2.13
N GLU A 130 22.06 -20.24 -2.97
CA GLU A 130 22.29 -20.29 -4.41
C GLU A 130 21.85 -18.98 -5.08
N GLU A 131 22.66 -18.47 -6.00
CA GLU A 131 22.35 -17.25 -6.74
C GLU A 131 21.37 -17.53 -7.88
N PHE A 132 20.40 -16.63 -8.05
CA PHE A 132 19.50 -16.63 -9.19
C PHE A 132 19.10 -15.21 -9.59
N THR A 133 18.73 -15.04 -10.85
CA THR A 133 18.33 -13.73 -11.39
C THR A 133 16.82 -13.57 -11.36
N LEU A 134 16.36 -12.48 -10.76
CA LEU A 134 14.96 -12.05 -10.77
C LEU A 134 14.72 -11.09 -11.94
N PRO A 135 13.83 -11.41 -12.90
CA PRO A 135 13.43 -10.46 -13.93
C PRO A 135 12.85 -9.17 -13.33
N ARG A 136 13.06 -8.03 -14.01
CA ARG A 136 12.59 -6.72 -13.51
C ARG A 136 11.09 -6.71 -13.18
N ARG A 137 10.26 -7.37 -13.99
CA ARG A 137 8.82 -7.49 -13.75
C ARG A 137 8.50 -8.25 -12.47
N ILE A 138 9.26 -9.30 -12.15
CA ILE A 138 9.14 -10.01 -10.87
C ILE A 138 9.55 -9.11 -9.71
N VAL A 139 10.60 -8.29 -9.86
CA VAL A 139 10.96 -7.28 -8.86
C VAL A 139 9.81 -6.29 -8.64
N ALA A 140 9.16 -5.82 -9.70
CA ALA A 140 7.99 -4.95 -9.59
C ALA A 140 6.84 -5.64 -8.85
N LEU A 141 6.54 -6.91 -9.14
CA LEU A 141 5.52 -7.68 -8.41
C LEU A 141 5.88 -7.86 -6.92
N LEU A 142 7.15 -8.06 -6.58
CA LEU A 142 7.59 -8.11 -5.18
C LEU A 142 7.36 -6.77 -4.44
N LEU A 143 7.53 -5.63 -5.12
CA LEU A 143 7.15 -4.34 -4.56
C LEU A 143 5.63 -4.25 -4.36
N LEU A 144 4.84 -4.63 -5.37
CA LEU A 144 3.38 -4.64 -5.29
C LEU A 144 2.86 -5.51 -4.13
N PHE A 145 3.43 -6.70 -3.96
CA PHE A 145 3.10 -7.56 -2.84
C PHE A 145 3.51 -6.95 -1.51
N THR A 146 4.71 -6.37 -1.41
CA THR A 146 5.16 -5.66 -0.19
C THR A 146 4.20 -4.53 0.18
N LEU A 147 3.66 -3.79 -0.80
CA LEU A 147 2.63 -2.77 -0.55
C LEU A 147 1.39 -3.37 0.11
N ALA A 148 0.88 -4.48 -0.44
CA ALA A 148 -0.32 -5.13 0.07
C ALA A 148 -0.09 -5.75 1.46
N ASP A 149 1.00 -6.50 1.60
CA ASP A 149 1.46 -7.16 2.84
C ASP A 149 1.55 -6.15 3.98
N PHE A 150 2.29 -5.06 3.77
CA PHE A 150 2.54 -4.08 4.83
C PHE A 150 1.31 -3.27 5.20
N ALA A 151 0.52 -2.85 4.20
CA ALA A 151 -0.70 -2.10 4.48
C ALA A 151 -1.74 -2.97 5.21
N ASP A 152 -1.74 -4.29 5.03
CA ASP A 152 -2.67 -5.19 5.70
C ASP A 152 -2.22 -5.57 7.12
N GLU A 153 -0.93 -5.87 7.32
CA GLU A 153 -0.43 -6.45 8.56
C GLU A 153 0.07 -5.42 9.59
N LEU A 154 0.58 -4.27 9.15
CA LEU A 154 1.29 -3.35 10.04
C LEU A 154 0.34 -2.42 10.80
N PHE A 155 0.62 -2.26 12.08
CA PHE A 155 0.05 -1.26 12.97
C PHE A 155 1.10 -0.84 14.01
N SER A 156 0.71 -0.13 15.08
CA SER A 156 1.69 0.45 16.02
C SER A 156 2.61 -0.55 16.71
N PHE A 157 2.28 -1.84 16.72
CA PHE A 157 3.16 -2.85 17.30
C PHE A 157 4.52 -2.89 16.59
N GLN A 158 4.54 -2.83 15.25
CA GLN A 158 5.78 -2.78 14.50
C GLN A 158 6.50 -1.45 14.66
N ASP A 159 5.79 -0.35 14.89
CA ASP A 159 6.42 0.92 15.25
C ASP A 159 7.22 0.79 16.55
N GLU A 160 6.71 0.06 17.54
CA GLU A 160 7.41 -0.20 18.81
C GLU A 160 8.57 -1.18 18.67
N LEU A 161 8.40 -2.27 17.89
CA LEU A 161 9.48 -3.25 17.64
C LEU A 161 10.70 -2.60 16.99
N TYR A 162 10.47 -1.70 16.04
CA TYR A 162 11.51 -1.09 15.22
C TYR A 162 11.83 0.35 15.60
N GLU A 163 11.36 0.83 16.75
CA GLU A 163 11.59 2.18 17.26
C GLU A 163 11.29 3.27 16.21
N ASN A 164 10.18 3.10 15.46
CA ASN A 164 9.76 3.95 14.35
C ASN A 164 9.20 5.31 14.81
N LEU A 165 9.97 6.05 15.61
CA LEU A 165 9.58 7.34 16.17
C LEU A 165 9.62 8.46 15.13
N ASP A 166 10.43 8.30 14.08
CA ASP A 166 10.56 9.28 13.00
C ASP A 166 9.59 9.04 11.83
N GLY A 167 8.82 7.96 11.89
CA GLY A 167 7.80 7.61 10.89
C GLY A 167 8.38 7.21 9.53
N ARG A 168 9.64 6.76 9.45
CA ARG A 168 10.21 6.27 8.18
C ARG A 168 10.10 4.76 8.01
N LEU A 169 10.00 4.04 9.12
CA LEU A 169 10.03 2.57 9.22
C LEU A 169 11.23 1.98 8.47
N ASP A 170 12.43 2.46 8.80
CA ASP A 170 13.69 1.99 8.21
C ASP A 170 14.19 0.67 8.84
N PHE A 171 13.41 0.06 9.74
CA PHE A 171 13.74 -1.18 10.47
C PHE A 171 15.08 -1.09 11.23
N SER A 172 15.41 0.09 11.76
CA SER A 172 16.66 0.36 12.48
C SER A 172 16.63 -0.05 13.95
N GLY A 173 15.46 -0.01 14.60
CA GLY A 173 15.28 -0.47 15.98
C GLY A 173 15.25 -2.00 16.10
N ASN A 174 15.47 -2.50 17.32
CA ASN A 174 15.52 -3.94 17.59
C ASN A 174 14.98 -4.26 18.99
N SER A 175 13.76 -3.80 19.28
CA SER A 175 13.13 -3.97 20.58
C SER A 175 12.38 -5.30 20.65
N ALA A 176 12.73 -6.15 21.62
CA ALA A 176 12.13 -7.47 21.81
C ALA A 176 11.07 -7.53 22.92
N THR A 177 10.81 -6.40 23.59
CA THR A 177 9.91 -6.29 24.74
C THR A 177 8.51 -5.73 24.49
N PRO A 178 8.17 -5.09 23.34
CA PRO A 178 6.81 -4.68 23.05
C PRO A 178 5.83 -5.85 23.14
N LEU A 179 4.65 -5.61 23.72
CA LEU A 179 3.64 -6.65 23.92
C LEU A 179 2.65 -6.65 22.75
N TRP A 180 2.39 -7.83 22.18
CA TRP A 180 1.31 -8.01 21.21
C TRP A 180 -0.07 -8.10 21.89
N PRO A 181 -1.14 -7.47 21.37
CA PRO A 181 -1.21 -6.62 20.18
C PRO A 181 -1.03 -5.11 20.49
N GLY A 182 -0.43 -4.74 21.62
CA GLY A 182 -0.27 -3.35 22.03
C GLY A 182 -1.60 -2.60 22.18
N ALA A 183 -1.59 -1.30 21.90
CA ALA A 183 -2.81 -0.47 21.91
C ALA A 183 -3.67 -0.61 20.63
N GLY A 184 -3.19 -1.31 19.60
CA GLY A 184 -3.83 -1.38 18.29
C GLY A 184 -3.92 0.00 17.59
N LYS A 185 -3.00 0.92 17.89
CA LYS A 185 -2.97 2.23 17.24
C LYS A 185 -2.59 2.07 15.77
N PRO A 186 -3.12 2.89 14.84
CA PRO A 186 -2.72 2.80 13.44
C PRO A 186 -1.20 2.98 13.27
N GLY A 187 -0.58 2.22 12.36
CA GLY A 187 0.88 2.20 12.19
C GLY A 187 1.41 3.35 11.33
N LEU A 188 2.69 3.71 11.52
CA LEU A 188 3.41 4.71 10.73
C LEU A 188 4.10 4.12 9.48
N TRP A 189 3.37 3.34 8.71
CA TRP A 189 3.88 2.69 7.50
C TRP A 189 3.63 3.50 6.21
N VAL A 190 2.82 4.56 6.25
CA VAL A 190 2.31 5.24 5.04
C VAL A 190 3.43 5.91 4.25
N ASN A 191 4.39 6.57 4.92
CA ASN A 191 5.55 7.17 4.25
C ASN A 191 6.32 6.11 3.45
N LEU A 192 6.73 5.03 4.11
CA LEU A 192 7.48 3.94 3.51
C LEU A 192 6.77 3.39 2.27
N ILE A 193 5.52 2.97 2.42
CA ILE A 193 4.83 2.31 1.31
C ILE A 193 4.48 3.28 0.18
N SER A 194 4.30 4.58 0.46
CA SER A 194 4.10 5.57 -0.60
C SER A 194 5.34 5.76 -1.47
N ARG A 195 6.55 5.66 -0.87
CA ARG A 195 7.82 5.62 -1.60
C ARG A 195 7.96 4.35 -2.44
N ILE A 196 7.63 3.18 -1.86
CA ILE A 196 7.63 1.90 -2.58
C ILE A 196 6.65 1.95 -3.77
N ALA A 197 5.46 2.51 -3.57
CA ALA A 197 4.43 2.65 -4.61
C ALA A 197 4.93 3.54 -5.76
N ALA A 198 5.55 4.67 -5.43
CA ALA A 198 6.15 5.56 -6.42
C ALA A 198 7.25 4.87 -7.25
N ILE A 199 8.16 4.12 -6.61
CA ILE A 199 9.20 3.37 -7.32
C ILE A 199 8.60 2.22 -8.15
N TYR A 200 7.58 1.54 -7.64
CA TYR A 200 6.81 0.55 -8.40
C TYR A 200 6.26 1.16 -9.69
N ASN A 201 5.66 2.34 -9.62
CA ASN A 201 5.14 3.04 -10.79
C ASN A 201 6.25 3.39 -11.80
N LEU A 202 7.44 3.78 -11.34
CA LEU A 202 8.60 3.99 -12.22
C LEU A 202 8.97 2.70 -12.97
N LEU A 203 8.98 1.54 -12.30
CA LEU A 203 9.23 0.25 -12.95
C LEU A 203 8.15 -0.10 -13.97
N VAL A 204 6.87 0.14 -13.65
CA VAL A 204 5.75 -0.10 -14.59
C VAL A 204 5.92 0.74 -15.85
N ARG A 205 6.24 2.03 -15.69
CA ARG A 205 6.43 2.96 -16.81
C ARG A 205 7.64 2.60 -17.66
N GLU A 206 8.78 2.28 -17.02
CA GLU A 206 9.99 1.87 -17.73
C GLU A 206 9.76 0.60 -18.53
N GLU A 207 9.11 -0.41 -17.96
CA GLU A 207 8.81 -1.65 -18.68
C GLU A 207 7.86 -1.39 -19.86
N GLU A 208 6.88 -0.50 -19.71
CA GLU A 208 6.01 -0.11 -20.82
C GLU A 208 6.78 0.59 -21.95
N ILE A 209 7.63 1.58 -21.61
CA ILE A 209 8.47 2.29 -22.57
C ILE A 209 9.40 1.31 -23.29
N PHE A 210 10.09 0.45 -22.53
CA PHE A 210 11.01 -0.55 -23.06
C PHE A 210 10.33 -1.50 -24.05
N MET A 211 9.14 -2.00 -23.69
CA MET A 211 8.36 -2.87 -24.59
C MET A 211 7.95 -2.14 -25.87
N GLU A 212 7.53 -0.87 -25.80
CA GLU A 212 7.19 -0.07 -26.97
C GLU A 212 8.40 0.22 -27.87
N GLU A 213 9.54 0.59 -27.30
CA GLU A 213 10.81 0.80 -28.03
C GLU A 213 11.27 -0.47 -28.76
N ARG A 214 11.20 -1.63 -28.09
CA ARG A 214 11.55 -2.92 -28.70
C ARG A 214 10.59 -3.32 -29.82
N ARG A 215 9.28 -3.14 -29.64
CA ARG A 215 8.28 -3.41 -30.69
C ARG A 215 8.51 -2.55 -31.93
N ARG A 216 8.83 -1.27 -31.75
CA ARG A 216 9.16 -0.34 -32.84
C ARG A 216 10.41 -0.75 -33.61
N SER A 217 11.39 -1.32 -32.92
CA SER A 217 12.64 -1.80 -33.51
C SER A 217 12.50 -3.17 -34.22
N GLY A 218 11.28 -3.70 -34.36
CA GLY A 218 11.04 -5.01 -34.97
C GLY A 218 11.40 -6.19 -34.08
N GLY A 219 11.57 -5.98 -32.77
CA GLY A 219 11.84 -7.03 -31.80
C GLY A 219 10.63 -7.94 -31.53
N ILE A 220 10.85 -8.95 -30.70
CA ILE A 220 9.79 -9.87 -30.24
C ILE A 220 8.67 -9.07 -29.56
N SER A 221 7.42 -9.49 -29.76
CA SER A 221 6.24 -8.79 -29.23
C SER A 221 6.02 -9.00 -27.72
N VAL A 222 6.30 -10.22 -27.24
CA VAL A 222 6.21 -10.66 -25.84
C VAL A 222 7.38 -11.59 -25.55
N ASP A 223 8.23 -11.17 -24.61
CA ASP A 223 9.36 -11.95 -24.10
C ASP A 223 8.99 -12.63 -22.78
N LYS A 224 8.81 -13.95 -22.84
CA LYS A 224 8.46 -14.78 -21.69
C LYS A 224 9.61 -14.97 -20.71
N GLU A 225 10.86 -14.83 -21.16
CA GLU A 225 12.02 -14.92 -20.26
C GLU A 225 12.08 -13.72 -19.31
N ARG A 226 11.44 -12.61 -19.70
CA ARG A 226 11.27 -11.38 -18.92
C ARG A 226 9.95 -11.29 -18.15
N ASP A 227 9.08 -12.30 -18.22
CA ASP A 227 7.72 -12.29 -17.65
C ASP A 227 6.78 -11.23 -18.24
N GLU A 228 6.95 -10.87 -19.51
CA GLU A 228 6.09 -9.85 -20.16
C GLU A 228 4.64 -10.29 -20.35
N ASP A 229 4.34 -11.59 -20.21
CA ASP A 229 2.99 -12.14 -20.20
C ASP A 229 2.23 -11.89 -18.88
N ILE A 230 2.92 -11.49 -17.81
CA ILE A 230 2.28 -11.08 -16.55
C ILE A 230 2.03 -9.58 -16.58
N GLU A 231 0.76 -9.16 -16.59
CA GLU A 231 0.38 -7.74 -16.53
C GLU A 231 0.77 -7.09 -15.19
N LEU A 232 1.39 -5.90 -15.26
CA LEU A 232 1.66 -5.05 -14.11
C LEU A 232 0.55 -4.01 -13.98
N VAL A 233 -0.13 -3.98 -12.83
CA VAL A 233 -1.26 -3.07 -12.57
C VAL A 233 -0.86 -1.97 -11.61
N VAL A 234 -1.29 -0.73 -11.86
CA VAL A 234 -1.05 0.38 -10.92
C VAL A 234 -2.18 0.46 -9.91
N PRO A 235 -1.93 0.19 -8.60
CA PRO A 235 -2.96 0.34 -7.58
C PRO A 235 -3.54 1.77 -7.51
N PRO A 236 -4.83 1.93 -7.19
CA PRO A 236 -5.48 3.24 -7.12
C PRO A 236 -5.14 4.03 -5.84
N ILE A 237 -4.17 3.58 -5.04
CA ILE A 237 -3.71 4.27 -3.82
C ILE A 237 -2.75 5.41 -4.16
N PHE A 238 -2.63 6.41 -3.29
CA PHE A 238 -1.70 7.54 -3.46
C PHE A 238 -1.79 8.24 -4.82
N ASN A 239 -3.01 8.44 -5.33
CA ASN A 239 -3.30 8.95 -6.67
C ASN A 239 -2.58 8.16 -7.78
N GLY A 240 -2.82 6.85 -7.83
CA GLY A 240 -2.19 5.98 -8.82
C GLY A 240 -0.69 5.86 -8.61
N CYS A 241 -0.26 5.72 -7.36
CA CYS A 241 1.14 5.57 -6.97
C CYS A 241 2.02 6.75 -7.43
N THR A 242 1.53 7.98 -7.31
CA THR A 242 2.26 9.21 -7.71
C THR A 242 2.53 10.18 -6.57
N LYS A 243 1.98 9.92 -5.38
CA LYS A 243 2.15 10.76 -4.21
C LYS A 243 2.94 10.03 -3.12
N ILE A 244 3.86 10.77 -2.51
CA ILE A 244 4.61 10.33 -1.33
C ILE A 244 4.10 11.14 -0.14
N VAL A 245 3.76 10.47 0.94
CA VAL A 245 3.33 11.09 2.20
C VAL A 245 4.56 11.36 3.04
N ASP A 246 4.72 12.58 3.57
CA ASP A 246 5.85 12.92 4.43
C ASP A 246 5.80 12.15 5.77
N ALA A 247 6.98 11.84 6.31
CA ALA A 247 7.12 11.07 7.54
C ALA A 247 6.56 11.83 8.76
N GLY A 248 6.85 13.14 8.86
CA GLY A 248 6.32 14.00 9.91
C GLY A 248 4.81 14.23 9.75
N ASP A 249 4.34 14.45 8.53
CA ASP A 249 2.92 14.62 8.27
C ASP A 249 2.11 13.37 8.66
N GLN A 250 2.58 12.16 8.36
CA GLN A 250 1.85 10.96 8.81
C GLN A 250 1.82 10.78 10.32
N ILE A 251 2.86 11.21 11.05
CA ILE A 251 2.86 11.20 12.52
C ILE A 251 1.78 12.12 13.05
N ILE A 252 1.75 13.37 12.55
CA ILE A 252 0.72 14.35 12.93
C ILE A 252 -0.67 13.79 12.61
N ALA A 253 -0.84 13.19 11.42
CA ALA A 253 -2.10 12.61 11.01
C ALA A 253 -2.56 11.49 11.96
N ARG A 254 -1.67 10.55 12.30
CA ARG A 254 -1.93 9.45 13.21
C ARG A 254 -2.26 9.93 14.61
N ASP A 255 -1.49 10.86 15.13
CA ASP A 255 -1.62 11.27 16.53
C ASP A 255 -2.87 12.10 16.76
N THR A 256 -3.22 12.98 15.83
CA THR A 256 -4.47 13.75 15.87
C THR A 256 -5.70 12.86 15.65
N TYR A 257 -5.66 11.91 14.71
CA TYR A 257 -6.71 10.90 14.58
C TYR A 257 -6.87 10.10 15.87
N TRP A 258 -5.76 9.62 16.44
CA TRP A 258 -5.77 8.83 17.67
C TRP A 258 -6.33 9.62 18.85
N GLU A 259 -5.95 10.89 19.00
CA GLU A 259 -6.55 11.77 20.02
C GLU A 259 -8.05 11.97 19.76
N ALA A 260 -8.50 12.13 18.51
CA ALA A 260 -9.92 12.29 18.21
C ALA A 260 -10.76 11.06 18.60
N VAL A 261 -10.24 9.85 18.37
CA VAL A 261 -10.99 8.60 18.60
C VAL A 261 -10.77 7.98 19.99
N CYS A 262 -9.64 8.26 20.64
CA CYS A 262 -9.29 7.71 21.96
C CYS A 262 -9.21 8.77 23.07
N GLY A 263 -9.11 10.05 22.72
CA GLY A 263 -9.00 11.15 23.67
C GLY A 263 -10.18 11.14 24.65
N ASN A 264 -9.84 11.24 25.95
CA ASN A 264 -10.72 11.00 27.10
C ASN A 264 -12.20 11.34 26.85
N ALA A 265 -12.97 10.31 26.56
CA ALA A 265 -14.43 10.36 26.54
C ALA A 265 -15.05 10.52 27.95
N SER A 266 -14.23 10.79 28.98
CA SER A 266 -14.54 10.66 30.40
C SER A 266 -14.42 11.95 31.23
N GLN A 267 -14.10 13.11 30.64
CA GLN A 267 -14.27 14.39 31.35
C GLN A 267 -15.70 14.91 31.15
N ASN A 268 -16.56 14.57 32.12
CA ASN A 268 -18.00 14.86 32.17
C ASN A 268 -18.37 16.37 32.30
N ASN A 269 -17.44 17.29 32.06
CA ASN A 269 -17.65 18.72 32.34
C ASN A 269 -17.70 19.62 31.10
N ASP A 270 -17.37 19.12 29.90
CA ASP A 270 -17.49 19.91 28.66
C ASP A 270 -18.87 19.75 28.05
N CYS A 271 -19.43 20.83 27.49
CA CYS A 271 -20.66 20.72 26.73
C CYS A 271 -20.42 19.84 25.49
N ASN A 272 -21.42 19.08 25.07
CA ASN A 272 -21.27 18.08 24.02
C ASN A 272 -20.85 18.69 22.67
N ASP A 273 -21.17 19.98 22.45
CA ASP A 273 -20.83 20.71 21.22
C ASP A 273 -19.35 21.11 21.19
N ASP A 274 -18.80 21.67 22.26
CA ASP A 274 -17.37 22.03 22.36
C ASP A 274 -16.46 20.81 22.14
N LYS A 275 -16.90 19.65 22.66
CA LYS A 275 -16.19 18.38 22.46
C LYS A 275 -16.21 17.95 20.99
N LEU A 276 -17.36 18.06 20.30
CA LEU A 276 -17.46 17.71 18.88
C LEU A 276 -16.66 18.68 18.00
N ASP A 277 -16.59 19.97 18.37
CA ASP A 277 -15.75 20.96 17.69
C ASP A 277 -14.26 20.59 17.80
N LYS A 278 -13.77 20.26 19.00
CA LYS A 278 -12.39 19.79 19.18
C LYS A 278 -12.09 18.52 18.37
N VAL A 279 -13.02 17.56 18.35
CA VAL A 279 -12.86 16.32 17.57
C VAL A 279 -12.85 16.62 16.07
N GLU A 280 -13.69 17.54 15.60
CA GLU A 280 -13.68 18.01 14.21
C GLU A 280 -12.33 18.61 13.83
N GLU A 281 -11.78 19.51 14.63
CA GLU A 281 -10.47 20.14 14.39
C GLU A 281 -9.34 19.11 14.30
N LEU A 282 -9.31 18.13 15.20
CA LEU A 282 -8.33 17.05 15.19
C LEU A 282 -8.43 16.19 13.92
N LEU A 283 -9.64 15.83 13.49
CA LEU A 283 -9.86 15.01 12.30
C LEU A 283 -9.57 15.78 11.01
N VAL A 284 -9.93 17.06 10.93
CA VAL A 284 -9.58 17.94 9.80
C VAL A 284 -8.07 18.03 9.68
N LYS A 285 -7.36 18.32 10.78
CA LYS A 285 -5.89 18.34 10.79
C LYS A 285 -5.28 16.99 10.40
N SER A 286 -5.89 15.88 10.82
CA SER A 286 -5.44 14.54 10.42
C SER A 286 -5.51 14.36 8.90
N LEU A 287 -6.62 14.76 8.29
CA LEU A 287 -6.88 14.63 6.86
C LEU A 287 -6.09 15.61 6.00
N GLU A 288 -5.80 16.81 6.49
CA GLU A 288 -4.88 17.75 5.84
C GLU A 288 -3.49 17.16 5.69
N LYS A 289 -3.03 16.42 6.71
CA LYS A 289 -1.71 15.80 6.76
C LYS A 289 -1.64 14.45 6.04
N ASN A 290 -2.71 13.67 6.07
CA ASN A 290 -2.78 12.43 5.33
C ASN A 290 -4.20 12.19 4.77
N PRO A 291 -4.49 12.66 3.54
CA PRO A 291 -5.82 12.55 2.95
C PRO A 291 -6.10 11.16 2.34
N PHE A 292 -5.12 10.25 2.36
CA PHE A 292 -5.18 8.98 1.63
C PHE A 292 -5.77 7.82 2.42
N LEU A 293 -6.19 8.03 3.67
CA LEU A 293 -6.69 6.98 4.55
C LEU A 293 -8.19 7.14 4.74
N GLY A 294 -8.97 6.06 4.62
CA GLY A 294 -10.44 6.15 4.62
C GLY A 294 -11.06 6.36 5.98
N ASP A 295 -10.47 5.76 7.02
CA ASP A 295 -11.00 5.70 8.38
C ASP A 295 -11.24 7.11 8.98
N PRO A 296 -10.29 8.07 8.92
CA PRO A 296 -10.51 9.41 9.48
C PRO A 296 -11.63 10.19 8.77
N HIS A 297 -11.82 9.99 7.45
CA HIS A 297 -12.96 10.59 6.72
C HIS A 297 -14.30 10.05 7.25
N LEU A 298 -14.39 8.76 7.55
CA LEU A 298 -15.63 8.18 8.09
C LEU A 298 -15.93 8.68 9.50
N VAL A 299 -14.91 8.83 10.35
CA VAL A 299 -15.12 9.42 11.69
C VAL A 299 -15.54 10.88 11.58
N LEU A 300 -14.94 11.65 10.67
CA LEU A 300 -15.33 13.05 10.43
C LEU A 300 -16.77 13.15 9.91
N ALA A 301 -17.18 12.26 9.01
CA ALA A 301 -18.56 12.19 8.54
C ALA A 301 -19.55 11.95 9.69
N GLN A 302 -19.21 11.09 10.65
CA GLN A 302 -20.03 10.87 11.84
C GLN A 302 -20.17 12.15 12.69
N VAL A 303 -19.09 12.92 12.86
CA VAL A 303 -19.13 14.22 13.55
C VAL A 303 -20.07 15.18 12.81
N TYR A 304 -19.97 15.28 11.49
CA TYR A 304 -20.86 16.11 10.69
C TYR A 304 -22.33 15.70 10.80
N LEU A 305 -22.63 14.40 10.82
CA LEU A 305 -24.00 13.90 11.06
C LEU A 305 -24.52 14.30 12.44
N ALA A 306 -23.69 14.17 13.48
CA ALA A 306 -24.05 14.58 14.83
C ALA A 306 -24.37 16.08 14.92
N LYS A 307 -23.68 16.90 14.13
CA LYS A 307 -23.89 18.36 14.03
C LYS A 307 -24.97 18.77 13.03
N GLY A 308 -25.64 17.81 12.38
CA GLY A 308 -26.67 18.07 11.36
C GLY A 308 -26.14 18.65 10.04
N ARG A 309 -24.83 18.56 9.79
CA ARG A 309 -24.17 19.01 8.55
C ARG A 309 -24.20 17.89 7.50
N PHE A 310 -25.38 17.55 7.01
CA PHE A 310 -25.61 16.35 6.21
C PHE A 310 -24.84 16.34 4.88
N GLU A 311 -24.75 17.46 4.18
CA GLU A 311 -24.04 17.56 2.91
C GLU A 311 -22.53 17.35 3.08
N ALA A 312 -21.94 17.93 4.13
CA ALA A 312 -20.53 17.71 4.45
C ALA A 312 -20.27 16.26 4.89
N ALA A 313 -21.20 15.66 5.65
CA ALA A 313 -21.15 14.26 6.04
C ALA A 313 -21.16 13.32 4.83
N GLU A 314 -22.00 13.59 3.83
CA GLU A 314 -22.09 12.79 2.61
C GLU A 314 -20.74 12.77 1.88
N VAL A 315 -20.15 13.94 1.64
CA VAL A 315 -18.85 14.08 0.96
C VAL A 315 -17.75 13.32 1.71
N ALA A 316 -17.67 13.48 3.03
CA ALA A 316 -16.67 12.79 3.84
C ALA A 316 -16.90 11.27 3.84
N ALA A 317 -18.15 10.81 4.01
CA ALA A 317 -18.47 9.39 4.05
C ALA A 317 -18.20 8.69 2.71
N GLU A 318 -18.58 9.31 1.59
CA GLU A 318 -18.30 8.77 0.25
C GLU A 318 -16.80 8.72 -0.04
N LYS A 319 -16.05 9.77 0.36
CA LYS A 319 -14.59 9.79 0.22
C LYS A 319 -13.92 8.70 1.06
N GLY A 320 -14.32 8.54 2.31
CA GLY A 320 -13.79 7.51 3.21
C GLY A 320 -14.08 6.10 2.70
N LEU A 321 -15.31 5.85 2.26
CA LEU A 321 -15.71 4.55 1.68
C LEU A 321 -14.94 4.25 0.39
N LYS A 322 -14.78 5.25 -0.49
CA LYS A 322 -13.97 5.10 -1.71
C LYS A 322 -12.53 4.72 -1.37
N LEU A 323 -11.89 5.41 -0.43
CA LEU A 323 -10.50 5.11 -0.03
C LEU A 323 -10.36 3.71 0.57
N LEU A 324 -11.31 3.27 1.41
CA LEU A 324 -11.30 1.89 1.93
C LEU A 324 -11.39 0.84 0.81
N LEU A 325 -12.14 1.11 -0.26
CA LEU A 325 -12.22 0.22 -1.43
C LEU A 325 -10.95 0.28 -2.30
N GLU A 326 -10.35 1.48 -2.47
CA GLU A 326 -9.08 1.66 -3.18
C GLU A 326 -7.93 0.93 -2.48
N TRP A 327 -7.89 0.96 -1.15
CA TRP A 327 -6.93 0.19 -0.36
C TRP A 327 -7.26 -1.30 -0.33
N GLY A 328 -8.51 -1.65 -0.04
CA GLY A 328 -8.91 -3.02 0.25
C GLY A 328 -8.48 -3.51 1.64
N THR A 329 -8.10 -2.60 2.54
CA THR A 329 -7.82 -2.82 3.97
C THR A 329 -8.06 -1.49 4.72
N ALA A 330 -8.09 -1.54 6.05
CA ALA A 330 -8.27 -0.38 6.92
C ALA A 330 -6.94 0.05 7.55
N TRP A 331 -6.77 1.34 7.87
CA TRP A 331 -5.59 1.79 8.62
C TRP A 331 -5.77 1.56 10.12
N ASP A 332 -6.98 1.77 10.64
CA ASP A 332 -7.34 1.46 12.01
C ASP A 332 -7.79 0.00 12.12
N LYS A 333 -6.83 -0.86 12.49
CA LYS A 333 -7.01 -2.32 12.58
C LYS A 333 -7.88 -2.78 13.75
N ARG A 334 -8.35 -1.87 14.61
CA ARG A 334 -9.26 -2.22 15.73
C ARG A 334 -10.64 -2.65 15.23
N VAL A 335 -10.99 -2.30 13.99
CA VAL A 335 -12.19 -2.72 13.31
C VAL A 335 -11.81 -3.38 11.98
N SER A 336 -12.43 -4.52 11.67
CA SER A 336 -12.24 -5.21 10.39
C SER A 336 -12.61 -4.30 9.21
N TRP A 337 -11.97 -4.48 8.07
CA TRP A 337 -12.28 -3.74 6.84
C TRP A 337 -13.77 -3.79 6.46
N GLU A 338 -14.40 -4.96 6.55
CA GLU A 338 -15.84 -5.12 6.29
C GLU A 338 -16.70 -4.31 7.26
N GLY A 339 -16.24 -4.19 8.51
CA GLY A 339 -16.87 -3.37 9.54
C GLY A 339 -16.82 -1.89 9.20
N TRP A 340 -15.66 -1.40 8.76
CA TRP A 340 -15.50 -0.04 8.28
C TRP A 340 -16.32 0.24 7.02
N VAL A 341 -16.34 -0.68 6.05
CA VAL A 341 -17.16 -0.58 4.84
C VAL A 341 -18.65 -0.54 5.19
N ALA A 342 -19.12 -1.40 6.08
CA ALA A 342 -20.49 -1.40 6.55
C ALA A 342 -20.84 -0.08 7.25
N TRP A 343 -19.96 0.40 8.14
CA TRP A 343 -20.16 1.68 8.82
C TRP A 343 -20.20 2.86 7.85
N GLY A 344 -19.27 2.92 6.89
CA GLY A 344 -19.27 3.94 5.83
C GLY A 344 -20.58 3.97 5.04
N ARG A 345 -21.15 2.80 4.70
CA ARG A 345 -22.46 2.72 4.03
C ARG A 345 -23.59 3.29 4.87
N VAL A 346 -23.61 3.02 6.18
CA VAL A 346 -24.60 3.62 7.10
C VAL A 346 -24.46 5.15 7.10
N LEU A 347 -23.23 5.66 7.19
CA LEU A 347 -22.98 7.11 7.22
C LEU A 347 -23.46 7.78 5.93
N VAL A 348 -23.15 7.21 4.76
CA VAL A 348 -23.64 7.71 3.45
C VAL A 348 -25.17 7.69 3.41
N MET A 349 -25.79 6.58 3.81
CA MET A 349 -27.25 6.45 3.84
C MET A 349 -27.89 7.52 4.74
N LYS A 350 -27.35 7.71 5.95
CA LYS A 350 -27.87 8.67 6.92
C LYS A 350 -27.66 10.12 6.52
N ALA A 351 -26.55 10.43 5.85
CA ALA A 351 -26.32 11.73 5.25
C ALA A 351 -27.36 12.04 4.16
N LYS A 352 -27.60 11.10 3.25
CA LYS A 352 -28.60 11.24 2.16
C LYS A 352 -30.03 11.35 2.67
N GLU A 353 -30.38 10.60 3.72
CA GLU A 353 -31.68 10.69 4.40
C GLU A 353 -31.83 11.98 5.22
N LYS A 354 -30.76 12.75 5.40
CA LYS A 354 -30.69 13.90 6.32
C LYS A 354 -31.19 13.56 7.72
N SER A 355 -30.81 12.38 8.20
CA SER A 355 -31.26 11.86 9.49
C SER A 355 -30.09 11.32 10.32
N TRP A 356 -30.08 11.66 11.62
CA TRP A 356 -29.14 11.08 12.56
C TRP A 356 -29.81 10.84 13.92
N PRO A 357 -29.64 9.67 14.55
CA PRO A 357 -30.27 9.40 15.83
C PRO A 357 -29.77 10.34 16.94
N LYS A 358 -30.69 10.82 17.78
CA LYS A 358 -30.40 11.71 18.93
C LYS A 358 -30.31 10.97 20.26
N THR A 359 -30.46 9.65 20.26
CA THR A 359 -30.44 8.82 21.48
C THR A 359 -29.38 7.73 21.36
N SER A 360 -28.80 7.33 22.50
CA SER A 360 -27.79 6.27 22.55
C SER A 360 -28.32 4.94 22.00
N TRP A 361 -29.59 4.62 22.26
CA TRP A 361 -30.25 3.44 21.67
C TRP A 361 -30.41 3.55 20.17
N GLY A 362 -30.75 4.74 19.66
CA GLY A 362 -30.80 5.00 18.23
C GLY A 362 -29.45 4.79 17.56
N ILE A 363 -28.36 5.32 18.13
CA ILE A 363 -27.00 5.09 17.62
C ILE A 363 -26.64 3.60 17.65
N ARG A 364 -26.92 2.90 18.76
CA ARG A 364 -26.65 1.46 18.90
C ARG A 364 -27.42 0.62 17.87
N SER A 365 -28.61 1.08 17.45
CA SER A 365 -29.46 0.40 16.46
C SER A 365 -29.01 0.58 15.01
N LEU A 366 -28.06 1.49 14.72
CA LEU A 366 -27.54 1.73 13.36
C LEU A 366 -26.70 0.57 12.79
N ARG A 367 -26.56 -0.55 13.51
CA ARG A 367 -25.80 -1.71 13.03
C ARG A 367 -26.46 -2.29 11.78
N LEU A 368 -25.74 -2.30 10.66
CA LEU A 368 -26.06 -3.18 9.54
C LEU A 368 -25.79 -4.63 9.98
N ILE A 369 -26.82 -5.47 9.90
CA ILE A 369 -26.67 -6.91 9.99
C ILE A 369 -25.74 -7.33 8.83
N ARG A 370 -24.71 -8.12 9.16
CA ARG A 370 -23.69 -8.60 8.21
C ARG A 370 -24.30 -9.32 7.03
#